data_AF-M4E137-F1
#
_entry.id   AF-M4E137-F1
#
_cell.length_a   1.000
_cell.length_b   1.000
_cell.length_c   1.000
_cell.angle_alpha   90.00
_cell.angle_beta   90.00
_cell.angle_gamma   90.00
#
_symmetry.space_group_name_H-M   'P 1'
#
loop_
_entity.id
_entity.type
_entity.pdbx_description
1 polymer ?
#
loop_
_entity_poly.entity_id
_entity_poly.type
_entity_poly.pdbx_seq_one_letter_code
_entity_poly.pdbx_strand_id
1 'polypeptide(L)'
;MAKLTPFFFLSFLIISSSLAFQSDEFGLEGAQQQTPTTRKRYSDPDSDSKVQFSLEHAFGDSDFSPAGTFSARLKSWSHGGKTLTKLRFSRNGFSDEEKDTFKNLLKGDDFYRIRLPSNVISPPGKEFVVASVRARCLPRDGLDEHFVIHMEGANILALSYGSLGACQYPRQFKLPAKWSFNSHTILKSSEQAPRTPIFTEEILGGENAEGEVDPPPERSFWAKYWMYLIPLGLVVMNAVTQATNMAEEQTGGQTGGSQVQQSARRR
;
A
#
# COMPACT_ATOMS: atom_id res chain seq x y z
N MET A 1 -35.65 -40.74 -58.61
CA MET A 1 -35.59 -39.49 -59.40
C MET A 1 -34.52 -38.61 -58.81
N ALA A 2 -33.47 -38.31 -59.57
CA ALA A 2 -32.27 -37.58 -59.17
C ALA A 2 -32.22 -36.21 -59.85
N LYS A 3 -31.74 -35.17 -59.16
CA LYS A 3 -31.16 -33.92 -59.70
C LYS A 3 -30.21 -33.36 -58.63
N LEU A 4 -28.90 -33.61 -58.67
CA LEU A 4 -27.80 -33.03 -59.48
C LEU A 4 -27.57 -31.52 -59.26
N THR A 5 -26.42 -31.22 -58.65
CA THR A 5 -25.74 -29.93 -58.43
C THR A 5 -25.23 -29.27 -59.72
N PRO A 6 -24.72 -28.02 -59.67
CA PRO A 6 -23.26 -27.88 -59.74
C PRO A 6 -22.61 -26.75 -58.91
N PHE A 7 -21.36 -27.02 -58.54
CA PHE A 7 -20.31 -26.12 -58.07
C PHE A 7 -19.91 -25.09 -59.14
N PHE A 8 -19.50 -23.88 -58.73
CA PHE A 8 -18.72 -22.96 -59.57
C PHE A 8 -17.44 -22.56 -58.84
N PHE A 9 -16.32 -22.91 -59.46
CA PHE A 9 -14.94 -22.54 -59.13
C PHE A 9 -14.54 -21.42 -60.11
N LEU A 10 -13.90 -20.34 -59.65
CA LEU A 10 -13.11 -19.50 -60.56
C LEU A 10 -11.94 -18.84 -59.81
N SER A 11 -10.72 -19.19 -60.22
CA SER A 11 -9.46 -18.54 -59.89
C SER A 11 -9.22 -17.31 -60.77
N PHE A 12 -8.55 -16.27 -60.26
CA PHE A 12 -7.78 -15.35 -61.10
C PHE A 12 -6.45 -14.97 -60.44
N LEU A 13 -5.41 -14.98 -61.29
CA LEU A 13 -3.99 -14.77 -61.05
C LEU A 13 -3.58 -13.28 -61.17
N ILE A 14 -2.58 -12.91 -60.36
CA ILE A 14 -1.37 -12.07 -60.63
C ILE A 14 -1.54 -10.77 -61.44
N ILE A 15 -1.15 -9.62 -60.84
CA ILE A 15 -0.24 -8.62 -61.47
C ILE A 15 0.62 -7.94 -60.39
N SER A 16 1.95 -8.01 -60.58
CA SER A 16 3.00 -7.24 -59.89
C SER A 16 3.21 -5.89 -60.57
N SER A 17 3.51 -4.82 -59.82
CA SER A 17 4.30 -3.69 -60.34
C SER A 17 4.84 -2.80 -59.22
N SER A 18 6.17 -2.73 -59.18
CA SER A 18 7.02 -1.83 -58.41
C SER A 18 7.45 -0.62 -59.27
N LEU A 19 7.44 0.59 -58.69
CA LEU A 19 8.14 1.82 -59.14
C LEU A 19 8.50 2.59 -57.83
N ALA A 20 9.76 2.73 -57.40
CA ALA A 20 10.85 3.62 -57.86
C ALA A 20 10.42 5.12 -57.82
N PHE A 21 10.82 5.90 -56.81
CA PHE A 21 12.05 6.74 -56.69
C PHE A 21 12.01 8.04 -57.52
N GLN A 22 12.03 9.22 -56.87
CA GLN A 22 12.69 10.46 -57.35
C GLN A 22 12.72 11.57 -56.26
N SER A 23 13.91 11.86 -55.67
CA SER A 23 14.73 13.11 -55.69
C SER A 23 14.11 14.40 -55.12
N ASP A 24 14.59 14.91 -53.98
CA ASP A 24 15.61 15.99 -53.81
C ASP A 24 15.08 17.40 -54.15
N GLU A 25 15.14 18.35 -53.20
CA GLU A 25 15.97 19.57 -53.30
C GLU A 25 15.67 20.62 -52.20
N PHE A 26 16.76 21.30 -51.85
CA PHE A 26 17.07 22.39 -50.92
C PHE A 26 16.04 23.51 -50.64
N GLY A 27 16.13 24.06 -49.43
CA GLY A 27 15.62 25.38 -49.06
C GLY A 27 15.99 25.79 -47.64
N LEU A 28 17.21 26.29 -47.44
CA LEU A 28 17.63 27.03 -46.25
C LEU A 28 17.29 28.51 -46.46
N GLU A 29 16.36 29.07 -45.70
CA GLU A 29 16.40 30.50 -45.37
C GLU A 29 15.65 30.78 -44.06
N GLY A 30 16.29 31.53 -43.17
CA GLY A 30 15.83 31.75 -41.81
C GLY A 30 14.77 32.84 -41.68
N ALA A 31 13.96 32.75 -40.62
CA ALA A 31 13.34 33.90 -39.99
C ALA A 31 13.01 33.57 -38.52
N GLN A 32 13.36 34.51 -37.64
CA GLN A 32 13.13 34.47 -36.20
C GLN A 32 11.64 34.27 -35.86
N GLN A 33 11.34 33.38 -34.93
CA GLN A 33 10.18 33.53 -34.07
C GLN A 33 10.37 32.81 -32.72
N GLN A 34 10.63 33.66 -31.72
CA GLN A 34 10.10 33.62 -30.35
C GLN A 34 9.95 32.24 -29.71
N THR A 35 10.83 31.96 -28.76
CA THR A 35 10.66 30.98 -27.71
C THR A 35 9.37 31.23 -26.90
N PRO A 36 8.40 30.31 -26.86
CA PRO A 36 7.67 30.08 -25.64
C PRO A 36 8.51 29.11 -24.81
N THR A 37 8.81 29.48 -23.57
CA THR A 37 9.30 28.55 -22.55
C THR A 37 8.19 27.53 -22.29
N THR A 38 8.10 26.52 -23.14
CA THR A 38 7.31 25.33 -22.87
C THR A 38 8.00 24.66 -21.69
N ARG A 39 7.52 24.98 -20.48
CA ARG A 39 7.76 24.21 -19.28
C ARG A 39 7.58 22.75 -19.70
N LYS A 40 8.69 22.02 -19.83
CA LYS A 40 8.70 20.57 -20.05
C LYS A 40 7.82 20.02 -18.94
N ARG A 41 6.55 19.80 -19.27
CA ARG A 41 5.69 18.92 -18.51
C ARG A 41 6.41 17.60 -18.66
N TYR A 42 7.17 17.24 -17.61
CA TYR A 42 7.70 15.89 -17.45
C TYR A 42 6.56 14.99 -17.86
N SER A 43 6.75 14.37 -19.03
CA SER A 43 5.88 13.30 -19.48
C SER A 43 6.25 12.20 -18.53
N ASP A 44 5.54 12.14 -17.40
CA ASP A 44 5.59 10.98 -16.51
C ASP A 44 5.31 9.81 -17.45
N PRO A 45 6.24 8.85 -17.61
CA PRO A 45 6.00 7.72 -18.48
C PRO A 45 4.93 6.90 -17.77
N ASP A 46 3.68 7.13 -18.15
CA ASP A 46 2.49 6.39 -17.74
C ASP A 46 2.65 4.96 -18.27
N SER A 47 3.59 4.23 -17.67
CA SER A 47 4.00 2.86 -17.98
C SER A 47 3.00 1.89 -17.37
N ASP A 48 1.75 2.30 -17.34
CA ASP A 48 0.66 1.56 -16.73
C ASP A 48 0.17 0.53 -17.76
N SER A 49 0.96 -0.54 -17.86
CA SER A 49 0.66 -1.67 -18.71
C SER A 49 -0.67 -2.30 -18.28
N LYS A 50 -1.60 -2.42 -19.24
CA LYS A 50 -2.86 -3.12 -19.02
C LYS A 50 -2.60 -4.62 -19.07
N VAL A 51 -2.98 -5.32 -18.02
CA VAL A 51 -2.83 -6.77 -17.91
C VAL A 51 -4.21 -7.41 -17.93
N GLN A 52 -4.35 -8.54 -18.63
CA GLN A 52 -5.58 -9.30 -18.73
C GLN A 52 -5.34 -10.77 -18.46
N PHE A 53 -6.26 -11.41 -17.73
CA PHE A 53 -6.20 -12.82 -17.41
C PHE A 53 -7.61 -13.45 -17.38
N SER A 54 -7.71 -14.72 -17.75
CA SER A 54 -8.98 -15.44 -17.84
C SER A 54 -9.43 -15.97 -16.48
N LEU A 55 -10.75 -15.92 -16.26
CA LEU A 55 -11.43 -16.71 -15.24
C LEU A 55 -11.87 -18.01 -15.89
N GLU A 56 -11.59 -19.13 -15.22
CA GLU A 56 -12.09 -20.44 -15.63
C GLU A 56 -12.98 -21.03 -14.54
N HIS A 57 -13.97 -21.82 -14.95
CA HIS A 57 -14.91 -22.48 -14.05
C HIS A 57 -15.03 -23.97 -14.35
N ALA A 58 -15.53 -24.73 -13.39
CA ALA A 58 -15.87 -26.13 -13.55
C ALA A 58 -17.12 -26.46 -12.75
N PHE A 59 -17.91 -27.38 -13.28
CA PHE A 59 -19.16 -27.85 -12.70
C PHE A 59 -18.91 -29.18 -12.00
N GLY A 60 -18.89 -29.19 -10.66
CA GLY A 60 -18.53 -30.39 -9.90
C GLY A 60 -17.09 -30.81 -10.22
N ASP A 61 -16.92 -32.04 -10.66
CA ASP A 61 -15.62 -32.61 -11.02
C ASP A 61 -15.27 -32.50 -12.51
N SER A 62 -16.03 -31.72 -13.29
CA SER A 62 -15.75 -31.51 -14.70
C SER A 62 -14.41 -30.81 -14.96
N ASP A 63 -13.98 -30.87 -16.22
CA ASP A 63 -12.90 -30.02 -16.73
C ASP A 63 -13.26 -28.53 -16.64
N PHE A 64 -12.21 -27.72 -16.63
CA PHE A 64 -12.33 -26.27 -16.54
C PHE A 64 -12.50 -25.63 -17.91
N SER A 65 -13.49 -24.75 -18.03
CA SER A 65 -13.79 -23.94 -19.21
C SER A 65 -13.66 -22.44 -18.92
N PRO A 66 -13.42 -21.60 -19.94
CA PRO A 66 -13.32 -20.15 -19.77
C PRO A 66 -14.68 -19.50 -19.47
N ALA A 67 -14.74 -18.72 -18.40
CA ALA A 67 -15.96 -18.16 -17.81
C ALA A 67 -15.99 -16.62 -17.80
N GLY A 68 -14.84 -15.97 -18.03
CA GLY A 68 -14.76 -14.52 -18.05
C GLY A 68 -13.32 -14.03 -18.18
N THR A 69 -13.14 -12.72 -18.10
CA THR A 69 -11.83 -12.09 -18.18
C THR A 69 -11.73 -10.95 -17.16
N PHE A 70 -10.63 -10.95 -16.42
CA PHE A 70 -10.22 -9.84 -15.57
C PHE A 70 -9.25 -8.96 -16.34
N SER A 71 -9.42 -7.64 -16.19
CA SER A 71 -8.47 -6.66 -16.69
C SER A 71 -8.06 -5.73 -15.55
N ALA A 72 -6.76 -5.52 -15.39
CA ALA A 72 -6.21 -4.65 -14.36
C ALA A 72 -5.10 -3.79 -14.96
N ARG A 73 -4.75 -2.71 -14.25
CA ARG A 73 -3.67 -1.80 -14.61
C ARG A 73 -2.48 -2.10 -13.71
N LEU A 74 -1.37 -2.50 -14.30
CA LEU A 74 -0.14 -2.79 -13.57
C LEU A 74 0.59 -1.49 -13.31
N LYS A 75 0.72 -1.14 -12.03
CA LYS A 75 1.47 0.01 -11.56
C LYS A 75 2.79 -0.45 -10.97
N SER A 76 3.90 0.02 -11.53
CA SER A 76 5.23 -0.13 -10.92
C SER A 76 5.51 1.03 -9.96
N TRP A 77 5.85 0.72 -8.73
CA TRP A 77 6.31 1.67 -7.72
C TRP A 77 7.82 1.92 -7.87
N SER A 78 8.30 3.09 -7.45
CA SER A 78 9.71 3.51 -7.56
C SER A 78 10.69 2.59 -6.81
N HIS A 79 10.27 2.00 -5.69
CA HIS A 79 11.02 0.98 -4.94
C HIS A 79 11.02 -0.42 -5.60
N GLY A 80 10.59 -0.56 -6.86
CA GLY A 80 10.64 -1.81 -7.63
C GLY A 80 9.44 -2.75 -7.42
N GLY A 81 8.52 -2.41 -6.53
CA GLY A 81 7.27 -3.17 -6.35
C GLY A 81 6.34 -3.01 -7.54
N LYS A 82 5.66 -4.08 -7.96
CA LYS A 82 4.63 -4.05 -9.02
C LYS A 82 3.30 -4.39 -8.39
N THR A 83 2.25 -3.60 -8.54
CA THR A 83 0.92 -3.89 -7.99
C THR A 83 -0.17 -3.71 -9.04
N LEU A 84 -1.23 -4.53 -8.99
CA LEU A 84 -2.38 -4.39 -9.87
C LEU A 84 -3.40 -3.44 -9.25
N THR A 85 -3.83 -2.46 -10.02
CA THR A 85 -4.84 -1.47 -9.65
C THR A 85 -5.99 -1.49 -10.64
N LYS A 86 -7.14 -0.92 -10.26
CA LYS A 86 -8.33 -0.78 -11.12
C LYS A 86 -8.76 -2.11 -11.77
N LEU A 87 -8.98 -3.14 -10.96
CA LEU A 87 -9.53 -4.40 -11.43
C LEU A 87 -10.92 -4.17 -12.04
N ARG A 88 -11.11 -4.64 -13.27
CA ARG A 88 -12.38 -4.69 -13.97
C ARG A 88 -12.65 -6.13 -14.36
N PHE A 89 -13.88 -6.57 -14.17
CA PHE A 89 -14.29 -7.92 -14.45
C PHE A 89 -15.35 -7.95 -15.55
N SER A 90 -15.18 -8.87 -16.50
CA SER A 90 -16.14 -9.16 -17.54
C SER A 90 -16.53 -10.63 -17.43
N ARG A 91 -17.82 -10.87 -17.17
CA ARG A 91 -18.37 -12.21 -16.96
C ARG A 91 -19.16 -12.67 -18.17
N ASN A 92 -18.90 -13.89 -18.63
CA ASN A 92 -19.72 -14.53 -19.66
C ASN A 92 -20.97 -15.14 -19.01
N GLY A 93 -22.11 -15.05 -19.67
CA GLY A 93 -23.32 -15.77 -19.26
C GLY A 93 -23.17 -17.27 -19.50
N PHE A 94 -23.99 -18.07 -18.81
CA PHE A 94 -24.07 -19.51 -19.09
C PHE A 94 -24.75 -19.78 -20.42
N SER A 95 -24.20 -20.71 -21.19
CA SER A 95 -24.87 -21.37 -22.31
C SER A 95 -26.01 -22.26 -21.81
N ASP A 96 -26.93 -22.66 -22.69
CA ASP A 96 -28.10 -23.44 -22.28
C ASP A 96 -27.72 -24.83 -21.73
N GLU A 97 -26.66 -25.45 -22.25
CA GLU A 97 -26.10 -26.71 -21.74
C GLU A 97 -25.51 -26.56 -20.33
N GLU A 98 -24.79 -25.46 -20.08
CA GLU A 98 -24.24 -25.14 -18.77
C GLU A 98 -25.34 -24.84 -17.75
N LYS A 99 -26.45 -24.22 -18.17
CA LYS A 99 -27.62 -23.99 -17.30
C LYS A 99 -28.20 -25.30 -16.83
N ASP A 100 -28.34 -26.30 -17.71
CA ASP A 100 -28.87 -27.61 -17.34
C ASP A 100 -27.90 -28.39 -16.46
N THR A 101 -26.61 -28.30 -16.74
CA THR A 101 -25.55 -28.85 -15.86
C THR A 101 -25.60 -28.22 -14.47
N PHE A 102 -25.76 -26.89 -14.40
CA PHE A 102 -25.88 -26.17 -13.14
C PHE A 102 -27.15 -26.54 -12.36
N LYS A 103 -28.29 -26.76 -13.04
CA LYS A 103 -29.51 -27.28 -12.39
C LYS A 103 -29.26 -28.65 -11.75
N ASN A 104 -28.47 -29.51 -12.38
CA ASN A 104 -28.12 -30.82 -11.83
C ASN A 104 -27.20 -30.70 -10.60
N LEU A 105 -26.22 -29.79 -10.63
CA LEU A 105 -25.41 -29.47 -9.44
C LEU A 105 -26.27 -28.99 -8.26
N LEU A 106 -27.28 -28.16 -8.53
CA LEU A 106 -28.18 -27.67 -7.49
C LEU A 106 -28.97 -28.82 -6.83
N LYS A 107 -29.39 -29.83 -7.61
CA LYS A 107 -30.04 -31.03 -7.06
C LYS A 107 -29.08 -31.79 -6.14
N GLY A 108 -27.83 -31.98 -6.55
CA GLY A 108 -26.78 -32.67 -5.80
C GLY A 108 -26.17 -31.88 -4.62
N ASP A 109 -26.39 -30.56 -4.56
CA ASP A 109 -25.63 -29.66 -3.68
C ASP A 109 -24.11 -29.74 -3.92
N ASP A 110 -23.72 -29.97 -5.17
CA ASP A 110 -22.33 -30.17 -5.54
C ASP A 110 -21.56 -28.85 -5.61
N PHE A 111 -20.24 -28.95 -5.77
CA PHE A 111 -19.37 -27.78 -5.82
C PHE A 111 -19.35 -27.15 -7.21
N TYR A 112 -19.47 -25.84 -7.26
CA TYR A 112 -19.07 -25.04 -8.41
C TYR A 112 -17.67 -24.49 -8.13
N ARG A 113 -16.72 -24.83 -9.02
CA ARG A 113 -15.31 -24.50 -8.86
C ARG A 113 -14.91 -23.41 -9.83
N ILE A 114 -14.00 -22.56 -9.40
CA ILE A 114 -13.39 -21.54 -10.24
C ILE A 114 -11.88 -21.56 -10.05
N ARG A 115 -11.15 -21.11 -11.07
CA ARG A 115 -9.69 -20.98 -10.99
C ARG A 115 -9.19 -19.73 -11.70
N LEU A 116 -8.07 -19.23 -11.19
CA LEU A 116 -7.32 -18.09 -11.73
C LEU A 116 -5.84 -18.45 -11.84
N PRO A 117 -5.11 -17.89 -12.82
CA PRO A 117 -3.66 -18.09 -12.89
C PRO A 117 -2.96 -17.47 -11.67
N SER A 118 -1.94 -18.15 -11.13
CA SER A 118 -1.19 -17.68 -9.97
C SER A 118 -0.34 -16.44 -10.27
N ASN A 119 0.11 -16.27 -11.51
CA ASN A 119 0.89 -15.10 -11.94
C ASN A 119 0.31 -14.52 -13.23
N VAL A 120 0.14 -13.19 -13.23
CA VAL A 120 -0.58 -12.47 -14.27
C VAL A 120 0.37 -11.84 -15.32
N ILE A 121 1.66 -11.65 -15.01
CA ILE A 121 2.62 -10.98 -15.92
C ILE A 121 3.40 -11.99 -16.75
N SER A 122 3.83 -13.09 -16.14
CA SER A 122 4.47 -14.20 -16.83
C SER A 122 4.21 -15.46 -16.01
N PRO A 123 3.20 -16.28 -16.34
CA PRO A 123 2.93 -17.49 -15.59
C PRO A 123 4.14 -18.43 -15.68
N PRO A 124 4.94 -18.62 -14.60
CA PRO A 124 6.01 -19.60 -14.62
C PRO A 124 5.32 -20.97 -14.48
N GLY A 125 4.96 -21.58 -15.60
CA GLY A 125 4.11 -22.78 -15.61
C GLY A 125 2.61 -22.48 -15.48
N LYS A 126 1.78 -23.52 -15.60
CA LYS A 126 0.31 -23.44 -15.50
C LYS A 126 -0.15 -23.63 -14.06
N GLU A 127 0.34 -22.78 -13.16
CA GLU A 127 -0.10 -22.79 -11.77
C GLU A 127 -1.41 -21.99 -11.62
N PHE A 128 -2.40 -22.62 -11.00
CA PHE A 128 -3.72 -22.04 -10.80
C PHE A 128 -4.10 -22.04 -9.32
N VAL A 129 -4.71 -20.95 -8.88
CA VAL A 129 -5.37 -20.84 -7.58
C VAL A 129 -6.84 -21.18 -7.78
N VAL A 130 -7.32 -22.19 -7.05
CA VAL A 130 -8.68 -22.72 -7.17
C VAL A 130 -9.51 -22.34 -5.94
N ALA A 131 -10.76 -21.99 -6.17
CA ALA A 131 -11.77 -21.82 -5.11
C ALA A 131 -13.04 -22.57 -5.48
N SER A 132 -13.79 -23.02 -4.47
CA SER A 132 -15.02 -23.79 -4.68
C SER A 132 -16.11 -23.35 -3.72
N VAL A 133 -17.34 -23.25 -4.23
CA VAL A 133 -18.53 -22.97 -3.43
C VAL A 133 -19.58 -24.06 -3.68
N ARG A 134 -20.42 -24.35 -2.70
CA ARG A 134 -21.61 -25.18 -2.93
C ARG A 134 -22.56 -24.48 -3.88
N ALA A 135 -23.05 -25.18 -4.90
CA ALA A 135 -23.87 -24.59 -5.95
C ALA A 135 -25.14 -23.93 -5.38
N ARG A 136 -25.75 -24.49 -4.33
CA ARG A 136 -26.96 -23.94 -3.68
C ARG A 136 -26.73 -22.58 -2.99
N CYS A 137 -25.49 -22.11 -2.83
CA CYS A 137 -25.19 -20.82 -2.24
C CYS A 137 -25.28 -19.65 -3.22
N LEU A 138 -25.21 -19.91 -4.53
CA LEU A 138 -25.17 -18.89 -5.57
C LEU A 138 -26.56 -18.37 -6.01
N PRO A 139 -27.62 -19.21 -6.10
CA PRO A 139 -28.94 -18.75 -6.50
C PRO A 139 -29.59 -17.90 -5.41
N ARG A 140 -29.78 -16.62 -5.71
CA ARG A 140 -30.62 -15.68 -4.96
C ARG A 140 -31.64 -15.09 -5.92
N ASP A 141 -31.67 -13.76 -6.08
CA ASP A 141 -32.48 -13.08 -7.10
C ASP A 141 -31.91 -13.28 -8.52
N GLY A 142 -30.62 -13.61 -8.59
CA GLY A 142 -29.90 -14.06 -9.79
C GLY A 142 -28.76 -14.99 -9.38
N LEU A 143 -27.62 -14.85 -10.06
CA LEU A 143 -26.38 -15.54 -9.69
C LEU A 143 -25.45 -14.53 -9.02
N ASP A 144 -25.55 -14.41 -7.70
CA ASP A 144 -24.74 -13.46 -6.92
C ASP A 144 -23.39 -14.09 -6.61
N GLU A 145 -22.34 -13.54 -7.22
CA GLU A 145 -20.97 -13.99 -7.07
C GLU A 145 -20.14 -12.93 -6.35
N HIS A 146 -19.31 -13.36 -5.40
CA HIS A 146 -18.37 -12.53 -4.69
C HIS A 146 -16.97 -13.11 -4.81
N PHE A 147 -16.05 -12.32 -5.37
CA PHE A 147 -14.66 -12.67 -5.54
C PHE A 147 -13.82 -11.77 -4.64
N VAL A 148 -13.01 -12.37 -3.75
CA VAL A 148 -11.95 -11.67 -3.03
C VAL A 148 -10.63 -12.27 -3.46
N ILE A 149 -9.87 -11.49 -4.22
CA ILE A 149 -8.57 -11.89 -4.76
C ILE A 149 -7.50 -11.34 -3.83
N HIS A 150 -6.76 -12.22 -3.19
CA HIS A 150 -5.60 -11.87 -2.37
C HIS A 150 -4.36 -11.97 -3.23
N MET A 151 -3.65 -10.86 -3.33
CA MET A 151 -2.50 -10.76 -4.22
C MET A 151 -1.30 -10.14 -3.52
N GLU A 152 -0.12 -10.58 -3.91
CA GLU A 152 1.15 -9.98 -3.55
C GLU A 152 1.88 -9.59 -4.84
N GLY A 153 2.06 -8.30 -5.00
CA GLY A 153 2.65 -7.72 -6.19
C GLY A 153 1.84 -7.99 -7.47
N ALA A 154 2.26 -8.95 -8.28
CA ALA A 154 1.54 -9.40 -9.49
C ALA A 154 1.13 -10.89 -9.43
N ASN A 155 1.34 -11.52 -8.28
CA ASN A 155 0.99 -12.91 -8.03
C ASN A 155 -0.30 -12.98 -7.21
N ILE A 156 -1.20 -13.86 -7.59
CA ILE A 156 -2.41 -14.20 -6.86
C ILE A 156 -2.05 -15.33 -5.90
N LEU A 157 -2.23 -15.09 -4.61
CA LEU A 157 -1.89 -16.05 -3.55
C LEU A 157 -3.11 -16.87 -3.13
N ALA A 158 -4.27 -16.22 -3.04
CA ALA A 158 -5.50 -16.88 -2.62
C ALA A 158 -6.73 -16.26 -3.31
N LEU A 159 -7.75 -17.10 -3.47
CA LEU A 159 -9.03 -16.73 -4.04
C LEU A 159 -10.13 -17.14 -3.06
N SER A 160 -10.90 -16.18 -2.57
CA SER A 160 -12.13 -16.48 -1.83
C SER A 160 -13.30 -16.26 -2.77
N TYR A 161 -14.16 -17.27 -2.89
CA TYR A 161 -15.31 -17.25 -3.78
C TYR A 161 -16.57 -17.73 -3.06
N GLY A 162 -17.66 -17.00 -3.26
CA GLY A 162 -18.96 -17.34 -2.69
C GLY A 162 -20.05 -16.36 -3.10
N SER A 163 -21.12 -16.29 -2.31
CA SER A 163 -22.19 -15.29 -2.44
C SER A 163 -22.05 -14.24 -1.35
N LEU A 164 -22.58 -13.03 -1.59
CA LEU A 164 -22.70 -11.99 -0.57
C LEU A 164 -23.73 -12.42 0.49
N GLY A 165 -23.24 -13.03 1.57
CA GLY A 165 -24.04 -13.43 2.73
C GLY A 165 -23.77 -14.85 3.18
N ALA A 166 -24.26 -15.20 4.38
CA ALA A 166 -24.06 -16.52 4.93
C ALA A 166 -24.83 -17.57 4.12
N CYS A 167 -24.13 -18.63 3.71
CA CYS A 167 -24.74 -19.84 3.16
C CYS A 167 -24.86 -20.89 4.26
N GLN A 168 -25.83 -20.68 5.15
CA GLN A 168 -26.00 -21.55 6.32
C GLN A 168 -26.65 -22.88 5.94
N TYR A 169 -26.23 -23.94 6.63
CA TYR A 169 -26.86 -25.24 6.54
C TYR A 169 -28.15 -25.26 7.39
N PRO A 170 -29.28 -25.83 6.93
CA PRO A 170 -29.46 -26.59 5.68
C PRO A 170 -29.67 -25.70 4.44
N ARG A 171 -28.95 -26.03 3.35
CA ARG A 171 -29.02 -25.31 2.08
C ARG A 171 -30.26 -25.74 1.28
N GLN A 172 -31.22 -24.83 1.14
CA GLN A 172 -32.44 -25.06 0.37
C GLN A 172 -32.15 -25.10 -1.14
N PHE A 173 -32.80 -26.01 -1.85
CA PHE A 173 -32.79 -26.02 -3.30
C PHE A 173 -33.65 -24.87 -3.83
N LYS A 174 -33.03 -23.93 -4.55
CA LYS A 174 -33.71 -22.81 -5.22
C LYS A 174 -33.10 -22.60 -6.60
N LEU A 175 -33.97 -22.38 -7.59
CA LEU A 175 -33.55 -21.99 -8.93
C LEU A 175 -33.40 -20.47 -9.01
N PRO A 176 -32.40 -19.95 -9.73
CA PRO A 176 -32.24 -18.51 -9.90
C PRO A 176 -33.40 -17.96 -10.73
N ALA A 177 -33.97 -16.83 -10.30
CA ALA A 177 -35.02 -16.15 -11.05
C ALA A 177 -34.50 -15.57 -12.38
N LYS A 178 -33.21 -15.18 -12.40
CA LYS A 178 -32.51 -14.65 -13.58
C LYS A 178 -31.20 -15.39 -13.79
N TRP A 179 -30.95 -15.82 -15.02
CA TRP A 179 -29.68 -16.44 -15.44
C TRP A 179 -28.62 -15.38 -15.80
N SER A 180 -28.48 -14.38 -14.95
CA SER A 180 -27.51 -13.29 -15.09
C SER A 180 -26.62 -13.23 -13.86
N PHE A 181 -25.32 -13.04 -14.08
CA PHE A 181 -24.35 -12.89 -13.00
C PHE A 181 -24.33 -11.48 -12.45
N ASN A 182 -24.40 -11.39 -11.13
CA ASN A 182 -24.15 -10.18 -10.37
C ASN A 182 -22.83 -10.39 -9.60
N SER A 183 -21.73 -10.06 -10.27
CA SER A 183 -20.38 -10.37 -9.78
C SER A 183 -19.74 -9.17 -9.10
N HIS A 184 -19.44 -9.32 -7.81
CA HIS A 184 -18.75 -8.32 -7.00
C HIS A 184 -17.30 -8.75 -6.77
N THR A 185 -16.34 -7.95 -7.23
CA THR A 185 -14.92 -8.28 -7.18
C THR A 185 -14.15 -7.32 -6.29
N ILE A 186 -13.42 -7.85 -5.30
CA ILE A 186 -12.56 -7.10 -4.40
C ILE A 186 -11.13 -7.59 -4.60
N LEU A 187 -10.21 -6.64 -4.78
CA LEU A 187 -8.78 -6.90 -4.86
C LEU A 187 -8.13 -6.47 -3.55
N LYS A 188 -7.51 -7.42 -2.84
CA LYS A 188 -6.73 -7.17 -1.63
C LYS A 188 -5.27 -7.39 -1.94
N SER A 189 -4.53 -6.28 -2.06
CA SER A 189 -3.07 -6.33 -2.08
C SER A 189 -2.56 -6.59 -0.66
N SER A 190 -1.51 -7.39 -0.52
CA SER A 190 -0.73 -7.46 0.71
C SER A 190 -0.17 -6.07 1.00
N GLU A 191 -0.81 -5.34 1.90
CA GLU A 191 -0.29 -4.08 2.39
C GLU A 191 0.88 -4.43 3.29
N GLN A 192 2.09 -4.00 2.92
CA GLN A 192 3.21 -3.97 3.86
C GLN A 192 2.68 -3.18 5.06
N ALA A 193 2.73 -3.77 6.27
CA ALA A 193 2.15 -3.18 7.48
C ALA A 193 2.42 -1.67 7.48
N PRO A 194 1.41 -0.82 7.77
CA PRO A 194 1.58 0.62 7.72
C PRO A 194 2.90 0.94 8.36
N ARG A 195 3.85 1.47 7.58
CA ARG A 195 5.13 1.85 8.17
C ARG A 195 4.75 2.77 9.30
N THR A 196 5.14 2.40 10.52
CA THR A 196 4.99 3.28 11.68
C THR A 196 5.38 4.66 11.18
N PRO A 197 4.54 5.69 11.38
CA PRO A 197 4.87 7.03 10.90
C PRO A 197 6.32 7.24 11.26
N ILE A 198 7.13 7.56 10.24
CA ILE A 198 8.54 7.81 10.46
C ILE A 198 8.50 9.00 11.40
N PHE A 199 8.70 8.75 12.69
CA PHE A 199 8.94 9.80 13.64
C PHE A 199 10.24 10.39 13.12
N THR A 200 10.12 11.43 12.30
CA THR A 200 11.23 12.29 11.92
C THR A 200 11.96 12.56 13.21
N GLU A 201 13.27 12.33 13.23
CA GLU A 201 14.13 12.44 14.40
C GLU A 201 14.16 13.86 14.99
N GLU A 202 13.04 14.28 15.60
CA GLU A 202 13.04 15.25 16.69
C GLU A 202 13.61 14.59 17.97
N ILE A 203 13.99 13.31 17.91
CA ILE A 203 14.73 12.56 18.93
C ILE A 203 16.26 12.49 18.64
N LEU A 204 16.76 13.17 17.59
CA LEU A 204 18.20 13.50 17.48
C LEU A 204 18.48 15.01 17.59
N GLY A 205 17.49 15.76 18.10
CA GLY A 205 17.58 17.18 18.41
C GLY A 205 17.20 17.55 19.85
N GLY A 206 17.14 16.60 20.79
CA GLY A 206 16.89 16.92 22.19
C GLY A 206 16.70 15.69 23.08
N GLU A 207 17.76 15.26 23.76
CA GLU A 207 17.64 14.59 25.04
C GLU A 207 16.73 15.43 25.95
N ASN A 208 15.50 14.96 26.21
CA ASN A 208 14.68 15.17 27.41
C ASN A 208 13.25 14.63 27.15
N ALA A 209 13.08 13.32 27.26
CA ALA A 209 11.76 12.72 27.42
C ALA A 209 11.48 12.59 28.92
N GLU A 210 10.42 13.25 29.41
CA GLU A 210 9.34 12.65 30.23
C GLU A 210 8.47 13.74 30.86
N GLY A 211 7.15 13.55 30.76
CA GLY A 211 6.20 14.05 31.76
C GLY A 211 5.29 15.19 31.32
N GLU A 212 4.05 14.83 30.97
CA GLU A 212 2.79 15.49 31.31
C GLU A 212 2.83 17.00 31.65
N VAL A 213 2.07 17.78 30.89
CA VAL A 213 1.70 19.16 31.25
C VAL A 213 0.70 19.11 32.41
N ASP A 214 1.18 18.78 33.60
CA ASP A 214 0.54 19.16 34.85
C ASP A 214 0.82 20.66 35.09
N PRO A 215 -0.16 21.45 35.54
CA PRO A 215 0.11 22.83 35.93
C PRO A 215 1.25 22.82 36.96
N PRO A 216 2.26 23.70 36.83
CA PRO A 216 3.46 23.61 37.64
C PRO A 216 3.06 23.62 39.12
N PRO A 217 3.45 22.59 39.90
CA PRO A 217 3.05 22.50 41.29
C PRO A 217 3.53 23.77 41.98
N GLU A 218 2.62 24.48 42.63
CA GLU A 218 2.92 25.71 43.35
C GLU A 218 4.04 25.41 44.35
N ARG A 219 5.26 25.81 43.99
CA ARG A 219 6.44 25.48 44.79
C ARG A 219 6.27 26.15 46.15
N SER A 220 6.11 25.32 47.19
CA SER A 220 6.01 25.73 48.59
C SER A 220 6.98 26.86 48.91
N PHE A 221 6.55 27.85 49.69
CA PHE A 221 7.28 29.08 50.01
C PHE A 221 8.75 28.83 50.38
N TRP A 222 9.07 27.70 51.01
CA TRP A 222 10.45 27.28 51.28
C TRP A 222 11.30 27.11 50.02
N ALA A 223 10.78 26.48 48.96
CA ALA A 223 11.47 26.25 47.68
C ALA A 223 11.69 27.54 46.86
N LYS A 224 10.92 28.61 47.12
CA LYS A 224 11.11 29.91 46.46
C LYS A 224 12.10 30.80 47.21
N TYR A 225 12.16 30.69 48.53
CA TYR A 225 12.94 31.59 49.38
C TYR A 225 14.20 30.99 49.99
N TRP A 226 14.45 29.67 49.91
CA TRP A 226 15.67 29.05 50.46
C TRP A 226 16.96 29.64 49.86
N MET A 227 16.96 29.97 48.57
CA MET A 227 18.09 30.63 47.90
C MET A 227 18.40 32.00 48.50
N TYR A 228 17.43 32.67 49.13
CA TYR A 228 17.64 33.96 49.80
C TYR A 228 17.89 33.79 51.31
N LEU A 229 17.32 32.75 51.94
CA LEU A 229 17.53 32.47 53.35
C LEU A 229 18.96 32.00 53.66
N ILE A 230 19.59 31.22 52.76
CA ILE A 230 20.98 30.76 52.97
C ILE A 230 21.98 31.94 52.92
N PRO A 231 22.00 32.81 51.88
CA PRO A 231 22.90 33.94 51.85
C PRO A 231 22.62 34.96 52.96
N LEU A 232 21.35 35.24 53.28
CA LEU A 232 20.99 36.16 54.34
C LEU A 232 21.43 35.63 55.72
N GLY A 233 21.26 34.33 55.96
CA GLY A 233 21.72 33.66 57.18
C GLY A 233 23.24 33.72 57.35
N LEU A 234 24.02 33.57 56.26
CA LEU A 234 25.48 33.70 56.30
C LEU A 234 25.94 35.13 56.55
N VAL A 235 25.28 36.13 55.98
CA VAL A 235 25.60 37.54 56.22
C VAL A 235 25.32 37.93 57.67
N VAL A 236 24.17 37.51 58.21
CA VAL A 236 23.83 37.77 59.62
C VAL A 236 24.77 37.01 60.55
N MET A 237 25.10 35.75 60.27
CA MET A 237 26.03 34.98 61.11
C MET A 237 27.42 35.62 61.10
N ASN A 238 27.93 36.05 59.93
CA ASN A 238 29.24 36.67 59.84
C ASN A 238 29.26 38.07 60.49
N ALA A 239 28.15 38.81 60.47
CA ALA A 239 28.00 40.09 61.15
C ALA A 239 27.85 39.92 62.68
N VAL A 240 27.10 38.92 63.15
CA VAL A 240 26.96 38.59 64.57
C VAL A 240 28.27 38.03 65.12
N THR A 241 28.97 37.16 64.38
CA THR A 241 30.30 36.67 64.76
C THR A 241 31.32 37.80 64.80
N GLN A 242 31.27 38.77 63.87
CA GLN A 242 32.09 39.99 63.98
C GLN A 242 31.68 40.87 65.16
N ALA A 243 30.38 41.00 65.47
CA ALA A 243 29.90 41.80 66.60
C ALA A 243 30.21 41.17 67.97
N THR A 244 30.15 39.83 68.09
CA THR A 244 30.51 39.13 69.32
C THR A 244 32.02 39.05 69.50
N ASN A 245 32.81 38.94 68.42
CA ASN A 245 34.27 39.02 68.49
C ASN A 245 34.80 40.45 68.75
N MET A 246 34.01 41.50 68.47
CA MET A 246 34.36 42.89 68.82
C MET A 246 33.86 43.32 70.21
N ALA A 247 33.03 42.51 70.88
CA ALA A 247 32.53 42.80 72.23
C ALA A 247 33.45 42.24 73.35
N GLU A 248 34.47 41.44 73.04
CA GLU A 248 35.32 40.77 74.05
C GLU A 248 36.79 41.28 74.13
N GLU A 249 37.20 42.31 73.39
CA GLU A 249 38.57 42.90 73.49
C GLU A 249 38.60 44.38 73.89
N GLN A 250 37.76 44.79 74.85
CA GLN A 250 38.09 45.90 75.75
C GLN A 250 38.75 45.37 77.04
N THR A 251 39.89 44.67 76.95
CA THR A 251 40.91 44.63 78.02
C THR A 251 42.19 43.88 77.59
N GLY A 252 43.23 44.63 77.24
CA GLY A 252 44.62 44.30 77.58
C GLY A 252 45.52 43.62 76.53
N GLY A 253 46.46 44.40 75.96
CA GLY A 253 47.87 43.98 75.90
C GLY A 253 48.51 43.63 74.55
N GLN A 254 49.21 44.62 73.94
CA GLN A 254 50.61 44.56 73.45
C GLN A 254 51.05 43.33 72.60
N THR A 255 51.45 43.42 71.32
CA THR A 255 52.69 43.99 70.72
C THR A 255 52.69 43.43 69.27
N GLY A 256 52.92 44.16 68.17
CA GLY A 256 54.18 44.78 67.76
C GLY A 256 55.08 43.78 67.00
N GLY A 257 55.23 43.92 65.66
CA GLY A 257 56.38 43.33 64.95
C GLY A 257 56.22 42.99 63.47
N SER A 258 56.57 43.94 62.60
CA SER A 258 57.06 43.66 61.23
C SER A 258 58.56 43.31 61.29
N GLN A 259 59.03 42.32 60.53
CA GLN A 259 60.29 42.32 59.73
C GLN A 259 60.50 40.94 59.06
N VAL A 260 60.53 40.82 57.72
CA VAL A 260 61.66 40.90 56.77
C VAL A 260 62.80 39.88 57.05
N GLN A 261 63.07 38.96 56.10
CA GLN A 261 64.33 38.85 55.31
C GLN A 261 64.72 37.40 54.88
N GLN A 262 64.90 37.24 53.57
CA GLN A 262 65.88 36.43 52.79
C GLN A 262 66.02 34.90 52.89
N SER A 263 65.71 34.28 51.73
CA SER A 263 66.54 33.40 50.89
C SER A 263 67.76 32.65 51.49
N ALA A 264 67.81 31.32 51.30
CA ALA A 264 68.62 30.70 50.22
C ALA A 264 68.73 29.15 50.36
N ARG A 265 68.51 28.47 49.22
CA ARG A 265 69.32 27.35 48.68
C ARG A 265 69.33 26.00 49.42
N ARG A 266 68.78 24.96 48.77
CA ARG A 266 69.54 23.87 48.09
C ARG A 266 68.59 22.83 47.49
N ARG A 267 68.89 22.52 46.21
CA ARG A 267 68.68 21.29 45.42
C ARG A 267 67.43 20.45 45.68
#